data_AF-A0A397VQG4-F1
#
_entry.id   AF-A0A397VQG4-F1
#
_cell.length_a   1.000
_cell.length_b   1.000
_cell.length_c   1.000
_cell.angle_alpha   90.00
_cell.angle_beta   90.00
_cell.angle_gamma   90.00
#
_symmetry.space_group_name_H-M   'P 1'
#
loop_
_entity.id
_entity.type
_entity.pdbx_description
1 polymer ?
#
loop_
_entity_poly.entity_id
_entity_poly.type
_entity_poly.pdbx_seq_one_letter_code
_entity_poly.pdbx_strand_id
1 'polypeptide(L)'
;MESFEIPTNIKKTLGLLKNQLKKANLSGTCIISKNEIVYQEESRTHKIFIKDTRRESDAEKLHLRMPKFLDNLRVVTHDLLNLEVPPGQTWVKKATYLCQNVSTPGNNQLPHYYNLSTLLEESMEDKEVKKTIKRLLPPTKVKKIFLAAKRAYDLFSVRGPSYLYLSQCITPYVLCRIWNEDFLLLKKEAQTIVQQEINIVLQLMDFAGAQS
;
A
#
# COMPACT_ATOMS: atom_id res chain seq x y z
N MET A 1 -17.51 37.03 -21.55
CA MET A 1 -18.32 35.80 -21.35
C MET A 1 -17.42 34.61 -21.63
N GLU A 2 -17.03 33.86 -20.62
CA GLU A 2 -16.26 32.62 -20.82
C GLU A 2 -17.18 31.55 -21.43
N SER A 3 -16.79 31.01 -22.57
CA SER A 3 -17.50 29.89 -23.19
C SER A 3 -17.16 28.63 -22.37
N PHE A 4 -18.12 28.15 -21.58
CA PHE A 4 -18.00 26.86 -20.93
C PHE A 4 -18.17 25.76 -21.97
N GLU A 5 -17.07 25.31 -22.56
CA GLU A 5 -17.08 24.13 -23.40
C GLU A 5 -17.24 22.86 -22.57
N ILE A 6 -18.20 22.02 -22.93
CA ILE A 6 -18.35 20.69 -22.34
C ILE A 6 -17.13 19.83 -22.73
N PRO A 7 -16.39 19.24 -21.76
CA PRO A 7 -15.26 18.36 -22.03
C PRO A 7 -15.57 17.23 -23.01
N THR A 8 -14.60 16.88 -23.86
CA THR A 8 -14.77 15.91 -24.96
C THR A 8 -15.21 14.52 -24.49
N ASN A 9 -14.72 14.08 -23.33
CA ASN A 9 -15.14 12.81 -22.71
C ASN A 9 -16.62 12.85 -22.31
N ILE A 10 -17.10 13.97 -21.76
CA ILE A 10 -18.51 14.14 -21.40
C ILE A 10 -19.38 14.19 -22.67
N LYS A 11 -18.96 14.92 -23.71
CA LYS A 11 -19.65 14.95 -25.02
C LYS A 11 -19.83 13.54 -25.59
N LYS A 12 -18.80 12.69 -25.56
CA LYS A 12 -18.88 11.28 -26.01
C LYS A 12 -19.90 10.47 -25.20
N THR A 13 -19.86 10.57 -23.87
CA THR A 13 -20.80 9.85 -22.98
C THR A 13 -22.24 10.29 -23.21
N LEU A 14 -22.50 11.60 -23.33
CA LEU A 14 -23.82 12.13 -23.64
C LEU A 14 -24.32 11.67 -25.01
N GLY A 15 -23.43 11.58 -26.01
CA GLY A 15 -23.75 11.02 -27.32
C GLY A 15 -24.17 9.55 -27.26
N LEU A 16 -23.48 8.74 -26.45
CA LEU A 16 -23.85 7.33 -26.22
C LEU A 16 -25.21 7.21 -25.54
N LEU A 17 -25.45 8.00 -24.49
CA LEU A 17 -26.74 8.03 -23.80
C LEU A 17 -27.88 8.40 -24.75
N LYS A 18 -27.71 9.45 -25.56
CA LYS A 18 -28.69 9.86 -26.58
C LYS A 18 -29.01 8.73 -27.55
N ASN A 19 -27.99 7.99 -28.01
CA ASN A 19 -28.19 6.86 -28.91
C ASN A 19 -28.92 5.70 -28.25
N GLN A 20 -28.66 5.42 -26.97
CA GLN A 20 -29.37 4.39 -26.21
C GLN A 20 -30.84 4.76 -26.00
N LEU A 21 -31.13 6.00 -25.61
CA LEU A 21 -32.51 6.50 -25.46
C LEU A 21 -33.29 6.38 -26.77
N LYS A 22 -32.67 6.76 -27.90
CA LYS A 22 -33.24 6.58 -29.23
C LYS A 22 -33.52 5.12 -29.57
N LYS A 23 -32.55 4.22 -29.33
CA LYS A 23 -32.72 2.78 -29.58
C LYS A 23 -33.84 2.16 -28.76
N ALA A 24 -34.07 2.67 -27.55
CA ALA A 24 -35.11 2.20 -26.65
C ALA A 24 -36.47 2.88 -26.87
N ASN A 25 -36.60 3.78 -27.86
CA ASN A 25 -37.80 4.59 -28.11
C ASN A 25 -38.30 5.33 -26.86
N LEU A 26 -37.39 5.80 -26.01
CA LEU A 26 -37.73 6.52 -24.78
C LEU A 26 -37.92 8.02 -25.08
N SER A 27 -39.11 8.52 -24.78
CA SER A 27 -39.45 9.95 -24.83
C SER A 27 -39.25 10.61 -23.48
N GLY A 28 -38.53 11.74 -23.45
CA GLY A 28 -38.39 12.53 -22.23
C GLY A 28 -37.16 13.42 -22.20
N THR A 29 -36.99 14.10 -21.08
CA THR A 29 -35.86 14.99 -20.81
C THR A 29 -35.01 14.41 -19.69
N CYS A 30 -33.68 14.33 -19.93
CA CYS A 30 -32.70 13.95 -18.91
C CYS A 30 -31.95 15.19 -18.42
N ILE A 31 -32.12 15.53 -17.15
CA ILE A 31 -31.41 16.62 -16.47
C ILE A 31 -30.31 15.99 -15.62
N ILE A 32 -29.06 16.30 -15.94
CA ILE A 32 -27.89 15.77 -15.24
C ILE A 32 -27.27 16.91 -14.44
N SER A 33 -27.21 16.73 -13.12
CA SER A 33 -26.50 17.62 -12.20
C SER A 33 -25.36 16.87 -11.52
N LYS A 34 -24.59 17.57 -10.68
CA LYS A 34 -23.50 16.96 -9.89
C LYS A 34 -23.99 15.85 -8.96
N ASN A 35 -25.19 15.97 -8.41
CA ASN A 35 -25.65 15.13 -7.29
C ASN A 35 -26.85 14.23 -7.67
N GLU A 36 -27.53 14.53 -8.78
CA GLU A 36 -28.71 13.80 -9.22
C GLU A 36 -28.81 13.74 -10.75
N ILE A 37 -29.42 12.66 -11.22
CA ILE A 37 -29.91 12.53 -12.59
C ILE A 37 -31.43 12.43 -12.51
N VAL A 38 -32.12 13.32 -13.23
CA VAL A 38 -33.59 13.36 -13.28
C VAL A 38 -34.03 13.05 -14.70
N TYR A 39 -34.88 12.02 -14.85
CA TYR A 39 -35.56 11.73 -16.11
C TYR A 39 -37.03 12.12 -15.98
N GLN A 40 -37.49 12.99 -16.88
CA GLN A 40 -38.86 13.50 -16.93
C GLN A 40 -39.55 13.01 -18.20
N GLU A 41 -40.65 12.30 -18.01
CA GLU A 41 -41.63 11.92 -19.03
C GLU A 41 -42.97 12.57 -18.64
N GLU A 42 -43.87 12.81 -19.60
CA GLU A 42 -45.06 13.68 -19.51
C GLU A 42 -45.78 13.73 -18.14
N SER A 43 -45.94 12.58 -17.47
CA SER A 43 -46.59 12.47 -16.16
C SER A 43 -45.71 11.84 -15.06
N ARG A 44 -44.46 11.48 -15.36
CA ARG A 44 -43.58 10.71 -14.47
C ARG A 44 -42.21 11.34 -14.35
N THR A 45 -41.78 11.56 -13.11
CA THR A 45 -40.40 11.98 -12.81
C THR A 45 -39.69 10.85 -12.11
N HIS A 46 -38.60 10.37 -12.72
CA HIS A 46 -37.70 9.38 -12.13
C HIS A 46 -36.43 10.08 -11.67
N LYS A 47 -36.18 10.08 -10.36
CA LYS A 47 -34.97 10.65 -9.76
C LYS A 47 -34.00 9.52 -9.39
N ILE A 48 -32.80 9.58 -9.93
CA ILE A 48 -31.68 8.77 -9.51
C ILE A 48 -30.78 9.68 -8.68
N PHE A 49 -30.84 9.50 -7.36
CA PHE A 49 -29.85 10.10 -6.48
C PHE A 49 -28.52 9.39 -6.71
N ILE A 50 -27.55 10.12 -7.24
CA ILE A 50 -26.17 9.63 -7.23
C ILE A 50 -25.73 9.79 -5.79
N LYS A 51 -25.89 8.73 -4.97
CA LYS A 51 -25.11 8.63 -3.73
C LYS A 51 -23.67 8.91 -4.14
N ASP A 52 -23.05 9.87 -3.46
CA ASP A 52 -21.70 10.34 -3.71
C ASP A 52 -20.78 9.12 -3.69
N THR A 53 -20.62 8.51 -4.85
CA THR A 53 -19.86 7.28 -5.06
C THR A 53 -18.44 7.75 -5.27
N ARG A 54 -17.94 8.55 -4.31
CA ARG A 54 -16.52 8.61 -4.05
C ARG A 54 -16.14 7.18 -3.75
N ARG A 55 -15.66 6.51 -4.79
CA ARG A 55 -15.09 5.18 -4.69
C ARG A 55 -13.96 5.33 -3.69
N GLU A 56 -14.18 4.85 -2.47
CA GLU A 56 -13.17 4.91 -1.42
C GLU A 56 -11.84 4.48 -2.00
N SER A 57 -10.87 5.38 -1.87
CA SER A 57 -9.51 5.13 -2.30
C SER A 57 -8.94 3.94 -1.54
N ASP A 58 -7.95 3.27 -2.13
CA ASP A 58 -7.24 2.19 -1.44
C ASP A 58 -6.67 2.69 -0.09
N ALA A 59 -6.23 3.95 -0.02
CA ALA A 59 -5.68 4.53 1.20
C ALA A 59 -6.74 4.70 2.30
N GLU A 60 -7.95 5.18 1.97
CA GLU A 60 -9.07 5.28 2.93
C GLU A 60 -9.47 3.90 3.47
N LYS A 61 -9.53 2.89 2.60
CA LYS A 61 -9.83 1.51 3.03
C LYS A 61 -8.75 0.94 3.96
N LEU A 62 -7.50 1.31 3.73
CA LEU A 62 -6.39 0.90 4.57
C LEU A 62 -6.36 1.67 5.89
N HIS A 63 -6.73 2.95 5.88
CA HIS A 63 -6.87 3.77 7.07
C HIS A 63 -7.87 3.15 8.06
N LEU A 64 -9.04 2.69 7.56
CA LEU A 64 -10.03 1.97 8.38
C LEU A 64 -9.50 0.66 8.99
N ARG A 65 -8.40 0.10 8.45
CA ARG A 65 -7.75 -1.12 8.95
C ARG A 65 -6.56 -0.85 9.88
N MET A 66 -6.26 0.42 10.17
CA MET A 66 -5.16 0.80 11.05
C MET A 66 -5.14 0.08 12.39
N PRO A 67 -6.26 -0.10 13.11
CA PRO A 67 -6.27 -0.87 14.35
C PRO A 67 -5.69 -2.28 14.18
N LYS A 68 -6.06 -2.96 13.09
CA LYS A 68 -5.57 -4.31 12.79
C LYS A 68 -4.06 -4.34 12.51
N PHE A 69 -3.53 -3.29 11.88
CA PHE A 69 -2.09 -3.19 11.61
C PHE A 69 -1.30 -2.93 12.90
N LEU A 70 -1.82 -2.08 13.79
CA LEU A 70 -1.22 -1.82 15.10
C LEU A 70 -1.23 -3.08 15.97
N ASP A 71 -2.33 -3.82 16.00
CA ASP A 71 -2.41 -5.10 16.71
C ASP A 71 -1.42 -6.13 16.15
N ASN A 72 -1.24 -6.16 14.82
CA ASN A 72 -0.28 -7.07 14.19
C ASN A 72 1.17 -6.77 14.61
N LEU A 73 1.53 -5.51 14.88
CA LEU A 73 2.87 -5.15 15.39
C LEU A 73 3.12 -5.64 16.83
N ARG A 74 2.05 -5.82 17.61
CA ARG A 74 2.10 -6.23 19.02
C ARG A 74 2.08 -7.74 19.22
N VAL A 75 1.96 -8.53 18.15
CA VAL A 75 2.07 -9.98 18.24
C VAL A 75 3.41 -10.32 18.87
N VAL A 76 3.42 -11.05 19.98
CA VAL A 76 4.64 -11.55 20.63
C VAL A 76 4.76 -13.03 20.31
N THR A 77 5.92 -13.46 19.83
CA THR A 77 6.25 -14.88 19.68
C THR A 77 7.68 -15.14 20.13
N HIS A 78 7.91 -16.37 20.60
CA HIS A 78 9.23 -16.84 21.01
C HIS A 78 9.96 -17.54 19.84
N ASP A 79 9.22 -17.90 18.79
CA ASP A 79 9.75 -18.47 17.56
C ASP A 79 10.17 -17.35 16.58
N LEU A 80 11.30 -16.71 16.89
CA LEU A 80 11.87 -15.71 16.01
C LEU A 80 12.61 -16.41 14.86
N LEU A 81 12.06 -16.29 13.65
CA LEU A 81 12.75 -16.72 12.45
C LEU A 81 13.87 -15.73 12.10
N ASN A 82 15.05 -16.26 11.82
CA ASN A 82 16.14 -15.46 11.26
C ASN A 82 15.78 -15.01 9.85
N LEU A 83 16.10 -13.76 9.53
CA LEU A 83 15.92 -13.22 8.20
C LEU A 83 16.76 -14.02 7.19
N GLU A 84 16.09 -14.60 6.20
CA GLU A 84 16.77 -15.29 5.12
C GLU A 84 17.66 -14.33 4.34
N VAL A 85 18.95 -14.68 4.26
CA VAL A 85 19.92 -13.94 3.46
C VAL A 85 19.71 -14.28 1.98
N PRO A 86 19.59 -13.28 1.09
CA PRO A 86 19.42 -13.53 -0.34
C PRO A 86 20.59 -14.37 -0.89
N PRO A 87 20.33 -15.46 -1.62
CA PRO A 87 21.38 -16.29 -2.18
C PRO A 87 22.19 -15.54 -3.25
N GLY A 88 23.48 -15.84 -3.32
CA GLY A 88 24.39 -15.32 -4.33
C GLY A 88 25.61 -14.61 -3.76
N GLN A 89 26.76 -14.85 -4.39
CA GLN A 89 28.06 -14.29 -3.98
C GLN A 89 28.26 -12.82 -4.40
N THR A 90 27.49 -12.32 -5.37
CA THR A 90 27.62 -10.94 -5.88
C THR A 90 26.33 -10.16 -5.65
N TRP A 91 26.44 -8.84 -5.52
CA TRP A 91 25.29 -7.95 -5.38
C TRP A 91 24.29 -8.10 -6.53
N VAL A 92 24.78 -8.28 -7.76
CA VAL A 92 23.95 -8.51 -8.95
C VAL A 92 23.14 -9.80 -8.84
N LYS A 93 23.73 -10.89 -8.33
CA LYS A 93 23.01 -12.16 -8.12
C LYS A 93 21.92 -12.01 -7.05
N LYS A 94 22.25 -11.37 -5.91
CA LYS A 94 21.28 -11.06 -4.86
C LYS A 94 20.13 -10.20 -5.37
N ALA A 95 20.45 -9.13 -6.12
CA ALA A 95 19.46 -8.24 -6.73
C ALA A 95 18.55 -8.98 -7.72
N THR A 96 19.11 -9.89 -8.52
CA THR A 96 18.34 -10.71 -9.46
C THR A 96 17.33 -11.59 -8.73
N TYR A 97 17.79 -12.32 -7.72
CA TYR A 97 16.93 -13.15 -6.88
C TYR A 97 15.80 -12.33 -6.22
N LEU A 98 16.13 -11.18 -5.63
CA LEU A 98 15.14 -10.33 -4.98
C LEU A 98 14.11 -9.78 -5.97
N CYS A 99 14.56 -9.31 -7.14
CA CYS A 99 13.64 -8.79 -8.18
C CYS A 99 12.65 -9.85 -8.68
N GLN A 100 13.08 -11.11 -8.80
CA GLN A 100 12.21 -12.21 -9.18
C GLN A 100 11.14 -12.46 -8.12
N ASN A 101 11.51 -12.58 -6.85
CA ASN A 101 10.58 -12.87 -5.76
C ASN A 101 9.61 -11.71 -5.46
N VAL A 102 10.08 -10.47 -5.61
CA VAL A 102 9.23 -9.28 -5.49
C VAL A 102 8.21 -9.18 -6.63
N SER A 103 8.54 -9.69 -7.81
CA SER A 103 7.66 -9.64 -8.99
C SER A 103 6.62 -10.77 -9.01
N THR A 104 6.89 -11.89 -8.33
CA THR A 104 6.01 -13.06 -8.29
C THR A 104 5.07 -13.00 -7.09
N PRO A 105 3.74 -12.93 -7.27
CA PRO A 105 2.79 -12.92 -6.16
C PRO A 105 2.95 -14.17 -5.28
N GLY A 106 3.04 -13.99 -3.97
CA GLY A 106 3.18 -15.08 -3.01
C GLY A 106 2.81 -14.67 -1.59
N ASN A 107 2.51 -15.66 -0.76
CA ASN A 107 2.39 -15.47 0.68
C ASN A 107 3.82 -15.35 1.23
N ASN A 108 4.16 -14.22 1.88
CA ASN A 108 5.51 -13.89 2.41
C ASN A 108 6.48 -13.17 1.46
N GLN A 109 6.00 -12.21 0.67
CA GLN A 109 6.91 -11.33 -0.08
C GLN A 109 7.65 -10.29 0.78
N LEU A 110 7.16 -10.01 2.00
CA LEU A 110 7.65 -8.92 2.84
C LEU A 110 9.16 -8.99 3.16
N PRO A 111 9.75 -10.16 3.49
CA PRO A 111 11.20 -10.30 3.65
C PRO A 111 11.99 -9.90 2.40
N HIS A 112 11.50 -10.20 1.19
CA HIS A 112 12.17 -9.82 -0.05
C HIS A 112 12.13 -8.32 -0.30
N TYR A 113 11.04 -7.66 0.07
CA TYR A 113 10.94 -6.20 0.02
C TYR A 113 11.89 -5.53 1.02
N TYR A 114 11.97 -6.05 2.24
CA TYR A 114 12.95 -5.61 3.24
C TYR A 114 14.38 -5.74 2.71
N ASN A 115 14.76 -6.95 2.29
CA ASN A 115 16.10 -7.25 1.77
C ASN A 115 16.45 -6.45 0.51
N LEU A 116 15.46 -6.11 -0.33
CA LEU A 116 15.68 -5.24 -1.48
C LEU A 116 16.09 -3.82 -1.06
N SER A 117 15.49 -3.29 0.01
CA SER A 117 15.89 -1.98 0.54
C SER A 117 17.27 -2.05 1.18
N THR A 118 17.56 -3.08 1.98
CA THR A 118 18.88 -3.30 2.57
C THR A 118 19.97 -3.36 1.50
N LEU A 119 19.74 -4.15 0.44
CA LEU A 119 20.66 -4.23 -0.69
C LEU A 119 20.85 -2.88 -1.38
N LEU A 120 19.79 -2.08 -1.55
CA LEU A 120 19.88 -0.76 -2.16
C LEU A 120 20.67 0.24 -1.31
N GLU A 121 20.62 0.11 0.02
CA GLU A 121 21.43 0.90 0.95
C GLU A 121 22.89 0.46 0.92
N GLU A 122 23.15 -0.85 0.97
CA GLU A 122 24.51 -1.42 0.97
C GLU A 122 25.22 -1.27 -0.37
N SER A 123 24.49 -1.37 -1.48
CA SER A 123 25.04 -1.32 -2.84
C SER A 123 24.79 0.03 -3.52
N MET A 124 24.60 1.12 -2.75
CA MET A 124 24.13 2.40 -3.29
C MET A 124 25.07 2.98 -4.36
N GLU A 125 26.35 2.63 -4.37
CA GLU A 125 27.34 3.09 -5.35
C GLU A 125 27.48 2.18 -6.58
N ASP A 126 26.96 0.95 -6.51
CA ASP A 126 27.07 -0.03 -7.58
C ASP A 126 26.06 0.27 -8.71
N LYS A 127 26.58 0.87 -9.78
CA LYS A 127 25.80 1.23 -10.99
C LYS A 127 25.22 -0.01 -11.68
N GLU A 128 25.91 -1.15 -11.65
CA GLU A 128 25.46 -2.38 -12.31
C GLU A 128 24.29 -3.02 -11.56
N VAL A 129 24.28 -2.94 -10.23
CA VAL A 129 23.13 -3.37 -9.43
C VAL A 129 21.90 -2.52 -9.73
N LYS A 130 22.04 -1.19 -9.71
CA LYS A 130 20.92 -0.27 -10.04
C LYS A 130 20.38 -0.50 -11.45
N LYS A 131 21.28 -0.71 -12.42
CA LYS A 131 20.92 -1.02 -13.81
C LYS A 131 20.20 -2.36 -13.93
N THR A 132 20.66 -3.37 -13.20
CA THR A 132 20.04 -4.70 -13.14
C THR A 132 18.62 -4.63 -12.59
N ILE A 133 18.43 -3.97 -11.45
CA ILE A 133 17.11 -3.82 -10.81
C ILE A 133 16.13 -3.09 -11.75
N LYS A 134 16.56 -1.98 -12.37
CA LYS A 134 15.74 -1.23 -13.32
C LYS A 134 15.35 -2.05 -14.55
N ARG A 135 16.20 -2.98 -15.00
CA ARG A 135 15.92 -3.87 -16.13
C ARG A 135 14.94 -4.99 -15.75
N LEU A 136 15.07 -5.54 -14.55
CA LEU A 136 14.30 -6.71 -14.11
C LEU A 136 12.91 -6.35 -13.58
N LEU A 137 12.75 -5.17 -12.96
CA LEU A 137 11.47 -4.74 -12.43
C LEU A 137 10.60 -4.06 -13.50
N PRO A 138 9.27 -4.27 -13.49
CA PRO A 138 8.38 -3.59 -14.41
C PRO A 138 8.46 -2.05 -14.26
N PRO A 139 8.72 -1.28 -15.33
CA PRO A 139 8.87 0.18 -15.25
C PRO A 139 7.66 0.89 -14.61
N THR A 140 6.46 0.36 -14.84
CA THR A 140 5.20 0.88 -14.31
C THR A 140 5.01 0.63 -12.80
N LYS A 141 5.75 -0.32 -12.22
CA LYS A 141 5.64 -0.71 -10.81
C LYS A 141 6.88 -0.36 -9.99
N VAL A 142 8.02 -0.03 -10.61
CA VAL A 142 9.30 0.17 -9.92
C VAL A 142 9.23 1.17 -8.76
N LYS A 143 8.55 2.31 -8.94
CA LYS A 143 8.38 3.32 -7.89
C LYS A 143 7.59 2.78 -6.69
N LYS A 144 6.53 2.03 -6.96
CA LYS A 144 5.69 1.39 -5.93
C LYS A 144 6.46 0.33 -5.17
N ILE A 145 7.27 -0.45 -5.89
CA ILE A 145 8.12 -1.49 -5.31
C ILE A 145 9.15 -0.86 -4.37
N PHE A 146 9.86 0.18 -4.83
CA PHE A 146 10.85 0.87 -4.00
C PHE A 146 10.23 1.55 -2.79
N LEU A 147 9.04 2.15 -2.94
CA LEU A 147 8.33 2.73 -1.80
C LEU A 147 7.98 1.67 -0.74
N ALA A 148 7.43 0.54 -1.17
CA ALA A 148 7.11 -0.57 -0.27
C ALA A 148 8.36 -1.17 0.38
N ALA A 149 9.45 -1.33 -0.38
CA ALA A 149 10.73 -1.85 0.12
C ALA A 149 11.31 -0.95 1.20
N LYS A 150 11.38 0.36 0.92
CA LYS A 150 11.84 1.36 1.88
C LYS A 150 10.98 1.35 3.15
N ARG A 151 9.65 1.35 2.99
CA ARG A 151 8.74 1.33 4.14
C ARG A 151 8.80 0.03 4.94
N ALA A 152 9.06 -1.10 4.29
CA ALA A 152 9.30 -2.37 4.99
C ALA A 152 10.58 -2.27 5.82
N TYR A 153 11.67 -1.78 5.23
CA TYR A 153 12.92 -1.57 5.95
C TYR A 153 12.77 -0.58 7.12
N ASP A 154 12.19 0.59 6.87
CA ASP A 154 11.98 1.64 7.89
C ASP A 154 11.15 1.16 9.10
N LEU A 155 10.20 0.25 8.88
CA LEU A 155 9.33 -0.27 9.93
C LEU A 155 9.97 -1.44 10.69
N PHE A 156 10.53 -2.41 9.96
CA PHE A 156 11.03 -3.65 10.55
C PHE A 156 12.49 -3.56 11.01
N SER A 157 13.26 -2.57 10.56
CA SER A 157 14.55 -2.24 11.20
C SER A 157 14.35 -1.73 12.62
N VAL A 158 13.25 -1.03 12.87
CA VAL A 158 12.83 -0.59 14.21
C VAL A 158 12.22 -1.75 14.98
N ARG A 159 11.17 -2.40 14.46
CA ARG A 159 10.42 -3.42 15.20
C ARG A 159 11.24 -4.69 15.49
N GLY A 160 12.14 -5.04 14.57
CA GLY A 160 12.87 -6.31 14.55
C GLY A 160 12.61 -7.08 13.24
N PRO A 161 13.66 -7.49 12.49
CA PRO A 161 13.49 -8.22 11.22
C PRO A 161 12.78 -9.57 11.36
N SER A 162 12.87 -10.21 12.53
CA SER A 162 12.15 -11.46 12.83
C SER A 162 10.63 -11.33 12.69
N TYR A 163 10.07 -10.13 12.85
CA TYR A 163 8.64 -9.84 12.70
C TYR A 163 8.17 -9.81 11.23
N LEU A 164 9.08 -9.82 10.26
CA LEU A 164 8.73 -9.84 8.83
C LEU A 164 7.89 -11.08 8.46
N TYR A 165 8.13 -12.21 9.12
CA TYR A 165 7.41 -13.47 8.89
C TYR A 165 6.11 -13.59 9.68
N LEU A 166 5.94 -12.78 10.72
CA LEU A 166 4.77 -12.76 11.60
C LEU A 166 3.71 -11.74 11.15
N SER A 167 4.11 -10.83 10.26
CA SER A 167 3.23 -9.83 9.69
C SER A 167 2.21 -10.46 8.74
N GLN A 168 1.02 -10.75 9.25
CA GLN A 168 -0.10 -11.29 8.46
C GLN A 168 -0.88 -10.19 7.74
N CYS A 169 -0.88 -8.97 8.28
CA CYS A 169 -1.74 -7.89 7.81
C CYS A 169 -0.97 -6.76 7.14
N ILE A 170 0.27 -6.49 7.56
CA ILE A 170 1.12 -5.48 6.93
C ILE A 170 1.87 -6.14 5.77
N THR A 171 1.32 -5.97 4.56
CA THR A 171 1.89 -6.52 3.33
C THR A 171 2.59 -5.43 2.50
N PRO A 172 3.41 -5.78 1.50
CA PRO A 172 3.97 -4.80 0.57
C PRO A 172 2.90 -3.95 -0.12
N TYR A 173 1.71 -4.51 -0.36
CA TYR A 173 0.56 -3.76 -0.88
C TYR A 173 0.13 -2.66 0.09
N VAL A 174 -0.01 -2.98 1.37
CA VAL A 174 -0.37 -2.01 2.42
C VAL A 174 0.68 -0.91 2.48
N LEU A 175 1.96 -1.29 2.61
CA LEU A 175 3.07 -0.33 2.73
C LEU A 175 3.17 0.62 1.53
N CYS A 176 2.85 0.14 0.32
CA CYS A 176 2.83 0.99 -0.87
C CYS A 176 1.66 1.99 -0.90
N ARG A 177 0.51 1.63 -0.32
CA ARG A 177 -0.79 2.30 -0.57
C ARG A 177 -1.32 3.09 0.61
N ILE A 178 -0.81 2.81 1.80
CA ILE A 178 -1.20 3.50 3.01
C ILE A 178 -0.74 4.96 2.99
N TRP A 179 -1.51 5.85 3.62
CA TRP A 179 -1.13 7.25 3.80
C TRP A 179 0.18 7.37 4.56
N ASN A 180 0.86 8.51 4.36
CA ASN A 180 2.16 8.70 4.98
C ASN A 180 2.04 8.89 6.48
N GLU A 181 0.99 9.57 6.92
CA GLU A 181 0.62 9.83 8.30
C GLU A 181 0.37 8.50 9.04
N ASP A 182 -0.42 7.62 8.43
CA ASP A 182 -0.69 6.27 8.94
C ASP A 182 0.59 5.41 8.99
N PHE A 183 1.45 5.50 7.98
CA PHE A 183 2.74 4.81 8.01
C PHE A 183 3.65 5.31 9.14
N LEU A 184 3.70 6.62 9.35
CA LEU A 184 4.47 7.22 10.45
C LEU A 184 3.90 6.79 11.81
N LEU A 185 2.58 6.62 11.93
CA LEU A 185 1.94 6.06 13.12
C LEU A 185 2.41 4.62 13.38
N LEU A 186 2.44 3.75 12.35
CA LEU A 186 2.97 2.38 12.50
C LEU A 186 4.42 2.39 12.98
N LYS A 187 5.26 3.26 12.43
CA LYS A 187 6.67 3.37 12.82
C LYS A 187 6.81 3.82 14.29
N LYS A 188 6.04 4.82 14.70
CA LYS A 188 6.03 5.31 16.09
C LYS A 188 5.56 4.23 17.06
N GLU A 189 4.54 3.46 16.70
CA GLU A 189 4.06 2.35 17.52
C GLU A 189 5.12 1.26 17.65
N ALA A 190 5.77 0.86 16.54
CA ALA A 190 6.88 -0.09 16.56
C ALA A 190 8.02 0.35 17.50
N GLN A 191 8.40 1.64 17.47
CA GLN A 191 9.39 2.20 18.40
C GLN A 191 8.93 2.10 19.85
N THR A 192 7.66 2.42 20.11
CA THR A 192 7.07 2.40 21.47
C THR A 192 7.08 0.98 22.03
N ILE A 193 6.69 -0.01 21.23
CA ILE A 193 6.71 -1.43 21.61
C ILE A 193 8.13 -1.87 21.98
N VAL A 194 9.11 -1.58 21.13
CA VAL A 194 10.51 -1.98 21.39
C VAL A 194 11.06 -1.29 22.64
N GLN A 195 10.73 -0.01 22.87
CA GLN A 195 11.15 0.67 24.09
C GLN A 195 10.52 0.06 25.35
N GLN A 196 9.25 -0.36 25.28
CA GLN A 196 8.58 -1.06 26.38
C GLN A 196 9.24 -2.43 26.63
N GLU A 197 9.53 -3.19 25.58
CA GLU A 197 10.23 -4.48 25.67
C GLU A 197 11.61 -4.31 26.35
N ILE A 198 12.39 -3.30 25.95
CA ILE A 198 13.69 -2.98 26.57
C ILE A 198 13.54 -2.60 28.04
N ASN A 199 12.58 -1.74 28.37
CA ASN A 199 12.37 -1.29 29.75
C ASN A 199 12.01 -2.45 30.67
N ILE A 200 11.20 -3.41 30.20
CA ILE A 200 10.86 -4.62 30.97
C ILE A 200 12.11 -5.46 31.24
N VAL A 201 12.97 -5.66 30.24
CA VAL A 201 14.23 -6.42 30.40
C VAL A 201 15.15 -5.74 31.41
N LEU A 202 15.31 -4.42 31.33
CA LEU A 202 16.14 -3.65 32.27
C LEU A 202 15.62 -3.76 33.71
N GLN A 203 14.30 -3.62 33.91
CA GLN A 203 13.70 -3.80 35.23
C GLN A 203 13.99 -5.21 35.79
N LEU A 204 13.82 -6.26 34.98
CA LEU A 204 14.10 -7.64 35.42
C LEU A 204 15.58 -7.85 35.80
N MET A 205 16.51 -7.21 35.08
CA MET A 205 17.94 -7.27 35.39
C MET A 205 18.27 -6.54 36.71
N ASP A 206 17.69 -5.37 36.94
CA ASP A 206 17.87 -4.61 38.18
C ASP A 206 17.33 -5.38 39.40
N PHE A 207 16.18 -6.07 39.25
CA PHE A 207 15.66 -6.95 40.29
C PHE A 207 16.57 -8.14 40.60
N ALA A 208 17.18 -8.75 39.57
CA ALA A 208 18.10 -9.87 39.75
C ALA A 208 19.42 -9.45 40.43
N GLY A 209 19.93 -8.25 40.12
CA GLY A 209 21.13 -7.69 40.77
C GLY A 209 20.92 -7.20 42.19
N ALA A 210 19.69 -6.87 42.59
CA ALA A 210 19.35 -6.48 43.96
C ALA A 210 19.17 -7.67 44.93
N GLN A 211 19.14 -8.91 44.42
CA GLN A 211 19.03 -10.14 45.21
C GLN A 211 20.37 -10.87 45.41
N SER A 212 21.48 -10.34 44.87
CA SER A 212 22.85 -10.84 45.05
C SER A 212 23.64 -10.00 46.05
#